data_AF-A0A4S0ISR4-F1
#
_entry.id   AF-A0A4S0ISR4-F1
#
_cell.length_a   1.000
_cell.length_b   1.000
_cell.length_c   1.000
_cell.angle_alpha   90.00
_cell.angle_beta   90.00
_cell.angle_gamma   90.00
#
_symmetry.space_group_name_H-M   'P 1'
#
loop_
_entity.id
_entity.type
_entity.pdbx_description
1 polymer ?
#
loop_
_entity_poly.entity_id
_entity_poly.type
_entity_poly.pdbx_seq_one_letter_code
_entity_poly.pdbx_strand_id
1 'polypeptide(L)'
;NNAQRPRWSAAQAFLRDAEKRSNLTILTETRVHKVLFEGRKAVGVLTETGVTYRARREIVLTAGALATPKILQLSGIGEAEHLKNLGIDVIMDLPGVGENYQDHLEATVQARVKDPISLFA
;
A
#
# COMPACT_ATOMS: atom_id res chain seq x y z
N ASN A 1 23.09 1.66 -14.74
CA ASN A 1 23.34 0.63 -13.71
C ASN A 1 24.84 0.47 -13.53
N ASN A 2 25.42 1.14 -12.53
CA ASN A 2 26.81 0.93 -12.17
C ASN A 2 26.86 -0.18 -11.12
N ALA A 3 27.52 -1.31 -11.40
CA ALA A 3 27.63 -2.44 -10.46
C ALA A 3 28.29 -2.05 -9.13
N GLN A 4 29.05 -0.94 -9.11
CA GLN A 4 29.70 -0.36 -7.93
C GLN A 4 28.75 0.46 -7.03
N ARG A 5 27.56 0.86 -7.52
CA ARG A 5 26.56 1.65 -6.77
C ARG A 5 25.15 1.16 -7.08
N PRO A 6 24.75 0.02 -6.48
CA PRO A 6 23.41 -0.53 -6.70
C PRO A 6 22.34 0.41 -6.13
N ARG A 7 21.14 0.37 -6.73
CA ARG A 7 19.95 1.05 -6.22
C ARG A 7 19.71 0.68 -4.76
N TRP A 8 19.48 1.68 -3.92
CA TRP A 8 19.19 1.50 -2.49
C TRP A 8 17.70 1.73 -2.21
N SER A 9 16.92 0.64 -2.15
CA SER A 9 15.49 0.70 -1.85
C SER A 9 15.21 0.52 -0.35
N ALA A 10 13.98 0.80 0.09
CA ALA A 10 13.55 0.51 1.46
C ALA A 10 13.71 -0.97 1.83
N ALA A 11 13.44 -1.89 0.88
CA ALA A 11 13.66 -3.32 1.09
C ALA A 11 15.15 -3.62 1.34
N GLN A 12 16.06 -3.02 0.56
CA GLN A 12 17.50 -3.19 0.73
C GLN A 12 17.98 -2.62 2.07
N ALA A 13 17.51 -1.42 2.43
CA ALA A 13 17.95 -0.70 3.61
C ALA A 13 17.45 -1.32 4.93
N PHE A 14 16.20 -1.79 4.96
CA PHE A 14 15.53 -2.17 6.22
C PHE A 14 15.16 -3.65 6.29
N LEU A 15 14.79 -4.28 5.17
CA LEU A 15 14.17 -5.59 5.18
C LEU A 15 15.18 -6.74 5.06
N ARG A 16 16.24 -6.59 4.26
CA ARG A 16 17.21 -7.66 3.96
C ARG A 16 17.97 -8.21 5.18
N ASP A 17 18.24 -7.37 6.17
CA ASP A 17 18.83 -7.84 7.42
C ASP A 17 17.75 -8.25 8.43
N ALA A 18 16.59 -7.61 8.41
CA ALA A 18 15.49 -7.92 9.31
C ALA A 18 14.83 -9.28 9.01
N GLU A 19 14.79 -9.72 7.74
CA GLU A 19 14.18 -10.98 7.30
C GLU A 19 14.84 -12.23 7.92
N LYS A 20 16.07 -12.09 8.43
CA LYS A 20 16.81 -13.15 9.13
C LYS A 20 16.28 -13.40 10.55
N ARG A 21 15.48 -12.47 11.10
CA ARG A 21 14.96 -12.58 12.48
C ARG A 21 13.77 -13.55 12.52
N SER A 22 13.77 -14.46 13.48
CA SER A 22 12.72 -15.49 13.63
C SER A 22 11.33 -14.93 13.96
N ASN A 23 11.24 -13.69 14.43
CA ASN A 23 9.99 -13.03 14.78
C ASN A 23 9.39 -12.18 13.66
N LEU A 24 9.97 -12.19 12.45
CA LEU A 24 9.44 -11.53 11.27
C LEU A 24 9.07 -12.57 10.22
N THR A 25 7.85 -12.47 9.70
CA THR A 25 7.40 -13.27 8.55
C THR A 25 7.04 -12.33 7.42
N ILE A 26 7.61 -12.58 6.25
CA ILE A 26 7.36 -11.80 5.03
C ILE A 26 6.63 -12.70 4.05
N LEU A 27 5.46 -12.27 3.62
CA LEU A 27 4.65 -12.97 2.64
C LEU A 27 4.60 -12.12 1.37
N THR A 28 5.37 -12.52 0.36
CA THR A 28 5.28 -11.93 -0.99
C THR A 28 4.12 -12.55 -1.75
N GLU A 29 3.73 -11.95 -2.88
CA GLU A 29 2.62 -12.43 -3.72
C GLU A 29 1.30 -12.64 -2.93
N THR A 30 1.14 -11.92 -1.81
CA THR A 30 0.04 -12.08 -0.86
C THR A 30 -0.72 -10.77 -0.77
N ARG A 31 -1.72 -10.61 -1.63
CA ARG A 31 -2.49 -9.38 -1.71
C ARG A 31 -3.65 -9.40 -0.73
N VAL A 32 -3.69 -8.39 0.15
CA VAL A 32 -4.79 -8.19 1.11
C VAL A 32 -6.02 -7.65 0.37
N HIS A 33 -7.16 -8.28 0.60
CA HIS A 33 -8.47 -7.88 0.09
C HIS A 33 -9.16 -6.89 1.04
N LYS A 34 -9.31 -7.28 2.32
CA LYS A 34 -9.92 -6.43 3.36
C LYS A 34 -9.42 -6.77 4.77
N VAL A 35 -9.63 -5.85 5.70
CA VAL A 35 -9.48 -6.04 7.14
C VAL A 35 -10.76 -6.68 7.70
N LEU A 36 -10.60 -7.57 8.66
CA LEU A 36 -11.67 -8.27 9.36
C LEU A 36 -11.90 -7.63 10.74
N PHE A 37 -13.16 -7.51 11.13
CA PHE A 37 -13.58 -6.84 12.37
C PHE A 37 -14.46 -7.73 13.25
N GLU A 38 -14.30 -7.57 14.56
CA GLU A 38 -15.25 -8.00 15.58
C GLU A 38 -15.76 -6.72 16.29
N GLY A 39 -16.99 -6.30 15.94
CA GLY A 39 -17.47 -4.96 16.28
C GLY A 39 -16.59 -3.88 15.66
N ARG A 40 -15.95 -3.07 16.50
CA ARG A 40 -15.01 -2.00 16.07
C ARG A 40 -13.53 -2.41 16.17
N LYS A 41 -13.23 -3.64 16.59
CA LYS A 41 -11.86 -4.12 16.75
C LYS A 41 -11.40 -4.84 15.49
N ALA A 42 -10.29 -4.41 14.91
CA ALA A 42 -9.64 -5.12 13.81
C ALA A 42 -8.96 -6.40 14.35
N VAL A 43 -9.23 -7.55 13.74
CA VAL A 43 -8.81 -8.88 14.25
C VAL A 43 -8.00 -9.69 13.24
N GLY A 44 -7.94 -9.26 11.98
CA GLY A 44 -7.16 -9.92 10.96
C GLY A 44 -7.33 -9.28 9.59
N VAL A 45 -6.75 -9.92 8.58
CA VAL A 45 -6.91 -9.56 7.17
C VAL A 45 -7.31 -10.80 6.37
N LEU A 46 -8.13 -10.59 5.35
CA LEU A 46 -8.48 -11.58 4.34
C LEU A 46 -7.71 -11.26 3.06
N THR A 47 -7.05 -12.24 2.47
CA THR A 47 -6.36 -12.10 1.18
C THR A 47 -7.31 -12.31 0.00
N GLU A 48 -6.91 -11.89 -1.20
CA GLU A 48 -7.66 -12.15 -2.43
C GLU A 48 -7.81 -13.65 -2.74
N THR A 49 -6.90 -14.49 -2.21
CA THR A 49 -6.96 -15.96 -2.32
C THR A 49 -7.90 -16.61 -1.29
N GLY A 50 -8.54 -15.82 -0.41
CA GLY A 50 -9.45 -16.32 0.62
C GLY A 50 -8.76 -16.76 1.93
N VAL A 51 -7.44 -16.60 2.04
CA VAL A 51 -6.69 -16.95 3.26
C VAL A 51 -6.82 -15.84 4.29
N THR A 52 -7.05 -16.22 5.55
CA THR A 52 -7.15 -15.27 6.66
C THR A 52 -5.89 -15.30 7.53
N TYR A 53 -5.34 -14.12 7.81
CA TYR A 53 -4.27 -13.93 8.79
C TYR A 53 -4.79 -13.13 9.99
N ARG A 54 -4.71 -13.71 11.19
CA ARG A 54 -5.19 -13.06 12.44
C ARG A 54 -4.10 -12.18 13.06
N ALA A 55 -4.51 -11.05 13.61
CA ALA A 55 -3.65 -10.13 14.35
C ALA A 55 -4.06 -10.09 15.82
N ARG A 56 -3.09 -10.26 16.74
CA ARG A 56 -3.36 -10.23 18.19
C ARG A 56 -3.46 -8.83 18.77
N ARG A 57 -2.78 -7.85 18.17
CA ARG A 57 -2.67 -6.48 18.68
C ARG A 57 -3.21 -5.47 17.69
N GLU A 58 -2.49 -5.28 16.60
CA GLU A 58 -2.73 -4.18 15.66
C GLU A 58 -2.54 -4.64 14.21
N ILE A 59 -3.14 -3.88 13.31
CA ILE A 59 -2.97 -3.98 11.87
C ILE A 59 -2.60 -2.59 11.37
N VAL A 60 -1.46 -2.49 10.68
CA VAL A 60 -0.96 -1.25 10.11
C VAL A 60 -1.04 -1.37 8.59
N LEU A 61 -1.84 -0.53 7.95
CA LEU A 61 -1.94 -0.50 6.49
C LEU A 61 -0.89 0.46 5.92
N THR A 62 0.00 -0.07 5.10
CA THR A 62 1.03 0.68 4.37
C THR A 62 1.01 0.35 2.89
N ALA A 63 -0.19 0.21 2.31
CA ALA A 63 -0.38 -0.23 0.92
C ALA A 63 -0.23 0.91 -0.12
N GLY A 64 0.18 2.11 0.32
CA GLY A 64 0.30 3.30 -0.52
C GLY A 64 -1.02 4.06 -0.67
N ALA A 65 -0.95 5.24 -1.29
CA ALA A 65 -2.04 6.23 -1.36
C ALA A 65 -3.29 5.72 -2.10
N LEU A 66 -3.14 4.80 -3.05
CA LEU A 66 -4.26 4.24 -3.83
C LEU A 66 -4.88 3.01 -3.17
N ALA A 67 -4.06 2.05 -2.73
CA ALA A 67 -4.58 0.78 -2.25
C ALA A 67 -5.05 0.83 -0.78
N THR A 68 -4.45 1.68 0.06
CA THR A 68 -4.87 1.82 1.46
C THR A 68 -6.34 2.25 1.62
N PRO A 69 -6.82 3.34 0.99
CA PRO A 69 -8.23 3.73 1.10
C PRO A 69 -9.17 2.68 0.48
N LYS A 70 -8.77 2.03 -0.61
CA LYS A 70 -9.54 0.93 -1.20
C LYS A 70 -9.72 -0.23 -0.21
N ILE A 71 -8.65 -0.66 0.46
CA ILE A 71 -8.75 -1.73 1.48
C ILE A 71 -9.66 -1.30 2.61
N LEU A 72 -9.56 -0.05 3.11
CA LEU A 72 -10.45 0.47 4.15
C LEU A 72 -11.93 0.45 3.71
N GLN A 73 -12.23 0.93 2.50
CA GLN A 73 -13.58 0.93 1.93
C GLN A 73 -14.14 -0.50 1.81
N LEU A 74 -13.36 -1.45 1.26
CA LEU A 74 -13.73 -2.88 1.19
C LEU A 74 -13.90 -3.52 2.58
N SER A 75 -13.35 -2.91 3.61
CA SER A 75 -13.49 -3.34 5.01
C SER A 75 -14.67 -2.67 5.73
N GLY A 76 -15.48 -1.85 5.04
CA GLY A 76 -16.61 -1.15 5.63
C GLY A 76 -16.25 0.21 6.26
N ILE A 77 -15.10 0.80 5.92
CA ILE A 77 -14.66 2.11 6.43
C ILE A 77 -14.56 3.09 5.25
N GLY A 78 -15.50 4.03 5.16
CA GLY A 78 -15.62 4.97 4.04
C GLY A 78 -16.96 5.71 4.09
N GLU A 79 -17.31 6.42 3.03
CA GLU A 79 -18.61 7.10 2.90
C GLU A 79 -19.76 6.07 2.91
N ALA A 80 -20.64 6.16 3.91
CA ALA A 80 -21.60 5.10 4.21
C ALA A 80 -22.62 4.81 3.08
N GLU A 81 -23.10 5.82 2.36
CA GLU A 81 -24.08 5.64 1.28
C GLU A 81 -23.45 4.90 0.10
N HIS A 82 -22.27 5.33 -0.34
CA HIS A 82 -21.49 4.70 -1.39
C HIS A 82 -21.19 3.23 -1.06
N LEU A 83 -20.74 2.95 0.17
CA LEU A 83 -20.45 1.58 0.60
C LEU A 83 -21.71 0.70 0.58
N LYS A 84 -22.85 1.19 1.09
CA LYS A 84 -24.13 0.46 1.07
C LYS A 84 -24.61 0.18 -0.34
N ASN A 85 -24.45 1.14 -1.26
CA ASN A 85 -24.80 0.97 -2.67
C ASN A 85 -23.98 -0.13 -3.38
N LEU A 86 -22.79 -0.44 -2.84
CA LEU A 86 -21.94 -1.55 -3.29
C LEU A 86 -22.18 -2.86 -2.52
N GLY A 87 -23.16 -2.90 -1.62
CA GLY A 87 -23.45 -4.08 -0.78
C GLY A 87 -22.40 -4.35 0.30
N ILE A 88 -21.67 -3.33 0.73
CA ILE A 88 -20.64 -3.44 1.77
C ILE A 88 -21.24 -2.99 3.12
N ASP A 89 -21.14 -3.86 4.13
CA ASP A 89 -21.54 -3.53 5.50
C ASP A 89 -20.64 -2.42 6.07
N VAL A 90 -21.26 -1.39 6.64
CA VAL A 90 -20.55 -0.23 7.17
C VAL A 90 -20.13 -0.47 8.62
N ILE A 91 -18.81 -0.49 8.85
CA ILE A 91 -18.19 -0.52 10.18
C ILE A 91 -18.02 0.90 10.73
N MET A 92 -17.63 1.84 9.87
CA MET A 92 -17.45 3.24 10.25
C MET A 92 -17.68 4.17 9.05
N ASP A 93 -18.57 5.13 9.22
CA ASP A 93 -18.78 6.19 8.25
C ASP A 93 -17.64 7.23 8.36
N LEU A 94 -16.74 7.22 7.37
CA LEU A 94 -15.60 8.11 7.27
C LEU A 94 -15.46 8.59 5.82
N PRO A 95 -16.22 9.63 5.41
CA PRO A 95 -16.31 10.05 4.01
C PRO A 95 -14.99 10.57 3.44
N GLY A 96 -14.01 10.95 4.27
CA GLY A 96 -12.68 11.36 3.80
C GLY A 96 -11.80 10.21 3.30
N VAL A 97 -12.19 8.94 3.51
CA VAL A 97 -11.40 7.78 3.05
C VAL A 97 -11.51 7.64 1.54
N GLY A 98 -10.39 7.84 0.85
CA GLY A 98 -10.29 7.80 -0.62
C GLY A 98 -10.29 9.18 -1.26
N GLU A 99 -10.59 10.22 -0.50
CA GLU A 99 -10.63 11.60 -0.95
C GLU A 99 -9.27 12.30 -0.80
N ASN A 100 -9.18 13.53 -1.34
CA ASN A 100 -7.99 14.39 -1.23
C ASN A 100 -6.71 13.74 -1.80
N TYR A 101 -6.83 12.98 -2.89
CA TYR A 101 -5.68 12.51 -3.64
C TYR A 101 -4.91 13.68 -4.24
N GLN A 102 -3.59 13.66 -4.09
CA GLN A 102 -2.68 14.66 -4.64
C GLN A 102 -1.47 13.94 -5.22
N ASP A 103 -0.95 14.50 -6.32
CA ASP A 103 0.24 13.99 -6.99
C ASP A 103 1.00 15.16 -7.63
N HIS A 104 2.24 14.93 -7.99
CA HIS A 104 3.03 15.89 -8.73
C HIS A 104 2.70 15.80 -10.22
N LEU A 105 2.22 16.90 -10.80
CA LEU A 105 2.05 17.01 -12.25
C LEU A 105 3.41 17.22 -12.91
N GLU A 106 3.75 16.36 -13.86
CA GLU A 106 5.01 16.44 -14.62
C GLU A 106 4.72 16.72 -16.10
N ALA A 107 5.47 17.66 -16.70
CA ALA A 107 5.50 17.91 -18.14
C ALA A 107 6.94 17.78 -18.64
N THR A 108 7.20 16.79 -19.49
CA THR A 108 8.54 16.56 -20.03
C THR A 108 8.83 17.51 -21.20
N VAL A 109 9.97 18.20 -21.12
CA VAL A 109 10.51 18.99 -22.25
C VAL A 109 11.71 18.26 -22.81
N GLN A 110 11.70 17.99 -24.12
CA GLN A 110 12.81 17.37 -24.82
C GLN A 110 13.44 18.37 -25.80
N ALA A 111 14.77 18.45 -25.81
CA ALA A 111 15.52 19.31 -26.71
C ALA A 111 16.79 18.59 -27.20
N ARG A 112 17.25 18.98 -28.40
CA ARG A 112 18.52 18.53 -28.96
C ARG A 112 19.62 19.53 -28.59
N VAL A 113 20.71 19.02 -28.01
CA VAL A 113 21.93 19.81 -27.79
C VAL A 113 22.77 19.87 -29.08
N LYS A 114 23.45 20.99 -29.32
CA LYS A 114 24.32 21.18 -30.51
C LYS A 114 25.61 20.37 -30.38
N ASP A 115 26.22 20.44 -29.20
CA ASP A 115 27.45 19.73 -28.87
C ASP A 115 27.14 18.43 -28.13
N PRO A 116 27.97 17.38 -28.26
CA PRO A 116 27.77 16.09 -27.59
C PRO A 116 28.16 16.16 -26.11
N ILE A 117 27.53 17.06 -25.36
CA ILE A 117 27.74 17.23 -23.93
C ILE A 117 26.73 16.33 -23.20
N SER A 118 27.22 15.22 -22.64
CA SER A 118 26.43 14.31 -21.81
C SER A 118 26.97 14.34 -20.37
N LEU A 119 26.07 14.30 -19.39
CA LEU A 119 26.42 14.13 -17.97
C LEU A 119 27.05 12.75 -17.68
N PHE A 120 26.86 11.81 -18.60
CA PHE A 120 27.44 10.47 -18.58
C PHE A 120 28.37 10.33 -19.79
N ALA A 121 29.68 10.40 -19.54
CA ALA A 121 30.73 9.94 -20.44
C ALA A 121 31.03 8.46 -20.14
#